data_AF-A0A2C9VJ03-F1
#
_entry.id   AF-A0A2C9VJ03-F1
#
_cell.length_a   1.000
_cell.length_b   1.000
_cell.length_c   1.000
_cell.angle_alpha   90.00
_cell.angle_beta   90.00
_cell.angle_gamma   90.00
#
_symmetry.space_group_name_H-M   'P 1'
#
loop_
_entity.id
_entity.type
_entity.pdbx_description
1 polymer ?
#
loop_
_entity_poly.entity_id
_entity_poly.type
_entity_poly.pdbx_seq_one_letter_code
_entity_poly.pdbx_strand_id
1 'polypeptide(L)'
;MGPFISGWPDHLRKPKVPLQLHHVRRPNMRGFQHSRFRQTVGIPIPESSRESPTATTSRGFAKGGVFANFSGHAELLFQSKNTNVEMWIDNVSLQPFTMEQWRSHQKERIHWEHKRKVTFQVKYANKTAVKGATVSIKQIQSSIPFGCSMNHHILESSAYQNWFTSRFKYTTFTNEMKWYSTEIIQGHEDYTIADAMVRFAKRNGISIRGHNIFWDDPRYQQPWVKNLSPNDSRKAAAKRINSVVSRYAGQLIAWDVMNENLHFSFHEDKLGVNASAEYFSRAFQLHPKTRLFMNEFNTIEDRRDEAASPANYKRILEQILSYPGNKEILAGISVQGDFSYGQPDLAYMRASLDILASTGLPIWLTEVSLDAGPNQAEYLEQVLREGRSHPGVEGIIMFAGPEIAGFNVTTLADKDFKNTPAGDVGDKLIDEWKFTIAEGSIEVSLFHGDYNITVKNLVNLVTLARAAV
;
A
#
# COMPACT_ATOMS: atom_id res chain seq x y z
N MET A 1 -9.68 -27.05 13.60
CA MET A 1 -10.62 -26.01 14.07
C MET A 1 -10.01 -24.65 13.75
N GLY A 2 -10.58 -23.93 12.78
CA GLY A 2 -10.40 -22.49 12.48
C GLY A 2 -9.01 -21.98 12.01
N PRO A 3 -8.95 -20.88 11.22
CA PRO A 3 -10.01 -19.90 11.01
C PRO A 3 -10.55 -19.82 9.57
N PHE A 4 -11.84 -19.50 9.51
CA PHE A 4 -12.61 -19.05 8.36
C PHE A 4 -12.25 -17.60 8.01
N ILE A 5 -12.36 -17.22 6.73
CA ILE A 5 -12.50 -15.82 6.30
C ILE A 5 -13.79 -15.72 5.49
N SER A 6 -14.86 -15.33 6.17
CA SER A 6 -16.18 -15.00 5.61
C SER A 6 -16.21 -13.53 5.20
N GLY A 7 -16.73 -13.22 4.02
CA GLY A 7 -16.80 -11.83 3.54
C GLY A 7 -17.97 -11.54 2.59
N TRP A 8 -19.11 -12.22 2.77
CA TRP A 8 -20.37 -11.85 2.12
C TRP A 8 -21.50 -11.98 3.16
N PRO A 9 -22.35 -10.96 3.36
CA PRO A 9 -23.60 -11.14 4.09
C PRO A 9 -24.53 -12.09 3.33
N ASP A 10 -25.08 -13.10 4.02
CA ASP A 10 -25.91 -14.17 3.45
C ASP A 10 -27.32 -13.73 2.97
N HIS A 11 -27.57 -12.43 2.79
CA HIS A 11 -28.93 -11.87 2.71
C HIS A 11 -29.41 -11.45 1.31
N LEU A 12 -28.71 -11.81 0.23
CA LEU A 12 -29.13 -11.49 -1.15
C LEU A 12 -29.22 -12.71 -2.08
N ARG A 13 -29.74 -13.85 -1.59
CA ARG A 13 -30.12 -14.96 -2.48
C ARG A 13 -31.44 -14.66 -3.19
N LYS A 14 -31.38 -14.41 -4.50
CA LYS A 14 -32.50 -14.60 -5.45
C LYS A 14 -32.14 -15.78 -6.42
N PRO A 15 -33.11 -16.40 -7.11
CA PRO A 15 -33.04 -17.80 -7.51
C PRO A 15 -31.89 -18.13 -8.47
N LYS A 16 -31.27 -19.30 -8.26
CA LYS A 16 -30.30 -19.92 -9.15
C LYS A 16 -30.98 -20.28 -10.47
N VAL A 17 -30.43 -19.85 -11.60
CA VAL A 17 -30.73 -20.44 -12.91
C VAL A 17 -29.69 -21.55 -13.14
N PRO A 18 -30.09 -22.82 -13.31
CA PRO A 18 -29.14 -23.88 -13.63
C PRO A 18 -28.78 -23.79 -15.12
N LEU A 19 -27.51 -23.61 -15.43
CA LEU A 19 -26.98 -23.88 -16.77
C LEU A 19 -26.39 -25.30 -16.76
N GLN A 20 -27.02 -26.19 -17.51
CA GLN A 20 -26.47 -27.49 -17.86
C GLN A 20 -25.28 -27.29 -18.82
N LEU A 21 -24.14 -27.93 -18.51
CA LEU A 21 -22.98 -27.95 -19.38
C LEU A 21 -22.88 -29.31 -20.08
N HIS A 22 -22.78 -29.29 -21.40
CA HIS A 22 -22.44 -30.46 -22.20
C HIS A 22 -20.92 -30.68 -22.22
N HIS A 23 -20.54 -31.96 -22.16
CA HIS A 23 -19.16 -32.45 -22.32
C HIS A 23 -18.42 -31.77 -23.48
N VAL A 24 -17.24 -31.19 -23.21
CA VAL A 24 -16.31 -30.78 -24.26
C VAL A 24 -15.19 -31.83 -24.36
N ARG A 25 -15.35 -32.79 -25.28
CA ARG A 25 -14.23 -33.53 -25.87
C ARG A 25 -13.60 -32.65 -26.96
N ARG A 26 -12.27 -32.54 -26.97
CA ARG A 26 -11.51 -31.82 -28.00
C ARG A 26 -11.72 -32.45 -29.39
N PRO A 27 -11.67 -31.61 -30.44
CA PRO A 27 -10.85 -31.95 -31.59
C PRO A 27 -9.86 -30.83 -31.93
N ASN A 28 -8.70 -31.25 -32.44
CA ASN A 28 -7.68 -30.39 -33.07
C ASN A 28 -8.31 -29.49 -34.14
N MET A 29 -8.03 -28.18 -34.14
CA MET A 29 -7.97 -27.40 -35.39
C MET A 29 -7.03 -26.19 -35.30
N ARG A 30 -6.27 -26.05 -36.38
CA ARG A 30 -5.38 -24.93 -36.72
C ARG A 30 -6.20 -23.66 -37.03
N GLY A 31 -5.59 -22.50 -36.74
CA GLY A 31 -5.73 -21.25 -37.46
C GLY A 31 -7.12 -20.62 -37.54
N PHE A 32 -7.41 -19.67 -36.65
CA PHE A 32 -8.25 -18.49 -36.96
C PHE A 32 -7.83 -17.32 -36.07
N GLN A 33 -7.46 -16.20 -36.71
CA GLN A 33 -7.31 -14.89 -36.08
C GLN A 33 -8.70 -14.35 -35.73
N HIS A 34 -9.01 -14.27 -34.44
CA HIS A 34 -9.96 -13.30 -33.90
C HIS A 34 -9.34 -12.74 -32.62
N SER A 35 -9.47 -11.43 -32.44
CA SER A 35 -9.08 -10.70 -31.23
C SER A 35 -9.86 -11.25 -30.02
N ARG A 36 -9.27 -12.23 -29.34
CA ARG A 36 -9.83 -12.83 -28.11
C ARG A 36 -9.29 -12.06 -26.91
N PHE A 37 -10.19 -11.58 -26.05
CA PHE A 37 -9.80 -11.13 -24.73
C PHE A 37 -9.50 -12.37 -23.87
N ARG A 38 -8.25 -12.49 -23.42
CA ARG A 38 -7.79 -13.62 -22.60
C ARG A 38 -7.49 -13.08 -21.21
N GLN A 39 -8.26 -13.49 -20.21
CA GLN A 39 -7.90 -13.28 -18.82
C GLN A 39 -7.51 -14.63 -18.22
N THR A 40 -6.26 -14.72 -17.80
CA THR A 40 -5.73 -15.89 -17.11
C THR A 40 -5.81 -15.62 -15.62
N VAL A 41 -6.69 -16.33 -14.92
CA VAL A 41 -6.69 -16.36 -13.45
C VAL A 41 -5.66 -17.39 -13.03
N GLY A 42 -4.49 -16.94 -12.60
CA GLY A 42 -3.46 -17.82 -12.04
C GLY A 42 -3.88 -18.32 -10.67
N ILE A 43 -4.02 -19.63 -10.51
CA ILE A 43 -4.24 -20.27 -9.22
C ILE A 43 -2.87 -20.75 -8.72
N PRO A 44 -2.33 -20.22 -7.61
CA PRO A 44 -1.18 -20.83 -6.96
C PRO A 44 -1.61 -22.20 -6.42
N ILE A 45 -1.03 -23.29 -6.93
CA ILE A 45 -1.17 -24.60 -6.32
C ILE A 45 -0.15 -24.64 -5.17
N PRO A 46 -0.54 -24.81 -3.90
CA PRO A 46 0.41 -24.89 -2.81
C PRO A 46 1.28 -26.14 -2.98
N GLU A 47 2.60 -25.95 -3.12
CA GLU A 47 3.57 -27.04 -3.03
C GLU A 47 3.66 -27.47 -1.56
N SER A 48 3.11 -28.64 -1.22
CA SER A 48 3.35 -29.24 0.09
C SER A 48 4.77 -29.79 0.15
N SER A 49 5.60 -29.25 1.02
CA SER A 49 6.91 -29.79 1.38
C SER A 49 6.73 -31.08 2.20
N ARG A 50 6.50 -32.20 1.52
CA ARG A 50 6.74 -33.58 2.01
C ARG A 50 6.60 -34.54 0.83
N GLU A 51 7.71 -35.17 0.47
CA GLU A 51 7.73 -36.29 -0.48
C GLU A 51 6.81 -37.41 0.03
N SER A 52 5.70 -37.61 -0.67
CA SER A 52 4.90 -38.84 -0.62
C SER A 52 4.35 -39.12 -2.02
N PRO A 53 4.41 -40.36 -2.54
CA PRO A 53 4.11 -40.66 -3.94
C PRO A 53 2.61 -40.87 -4.22
N THR A 54 1.72 -40.26 -3.43
CA THR A 54 0.27 -40.36 -3.61
C THR A 54 -0.28 -39.06 -4.18
N ALA A 55 -1.07 -39.14 -5.25
CA ALA A 55 -1.72 -37.99 -5.90
C ALA A 55 -2.43 -37.09 -4.87
N THR A 56 -1.83 -35.94 -4.58
CA THR A 56 -2.36 -34.98 -3.61
C THR A 56 -3.45 -34.14 -4.27
N THR A 57 -4.71 -34.43 -3.99
CA THR A 57 -5.82 -33.56 -4.41
C THR A 57 -5.88 -32.32 -3.52
N SER A 58 -5.45 -31.16 -4.03
CA SER A 58 -5.62 -29.87 -3.35
C SER A 58 -6.94 -29.22 -3.76
N ARG A 59 -7.78 -28.81 -2.80
CA ARG A 59 -8.97 -27.99 -3.06
C ARG A 59 -8.70 -26.54 -2.65
N GLY A 60 -9.05 -25.60 -3.52
CA GLY A 60 -8.94 -24.17 -3.26
C GLY A 60 -10.19 -23.44 -3.77
N PHE A 61 -10.43 -22.24 -3.23
CA PHE A 61 -11.46 -21.34 -3.72
C PHE A 61 -10.77 -20.18 -4.45
N ALA A 62 -11.13 -19.96 -5.71
CA ALA A 62 -10.67 -18.80 -6.47
C ALA A 62 -11.78 -17.73 -6.45
N LYS A 63 -11.43 -16.54 -5.98
CA LYS A 63 -12.28 -15.35 -6.04
C LYS A 63 -11.54 -14.27 -6.81
N GLY A 64 -12.24 -13.58 -7.68
CA GLY A 64 -11.70 -12.46 -8.44
C GLY A 64 -12.82 -11.67 -9.09
N GLY A 65 -12.44 -10.59 -9.78
CA GLY A 65 -13.35 -9.81 -10.60
C GLY A 65 -12.72 -9.53 -11.96
N VAL A 66 -13.54 -9.10 -12.89
CA VAL A 66 -13.12 -8.70 -14.23
C VAL A 66 -13.78 -7.37 -14.55
N PHE A 67 -13.00 -6.41 -15.03
CA PHE A 67 -13.55 -5.21 -15.64
C PHE A 67 -13.49 -5.35 -17.16
N ALA A 68 -14.63 -5.17 -17.83
CA ALA A 68 -14.74 -5.17 -19.29
C ALA A 68 -15.25 -3.81 -19.76
N ASN A 69 -14.51 -3.17 -20.66
CA ASN A 69 -14.88 -1.89 -21.28
C ASN A 69 -15.47 -2.07 -22.70
N PHE A 70 -15.88 -3.29 -23.04
CA PHE A 70 -16.45 -3.65 -24.33
C PHE A 70 -17.65 -4.58 -24.15
N SER A 71 -18.56 -4.58 -25.13
CA SER A 71 -19.65 -5.53 -25.22
C SER A 71 -19.25 -6.68 -26.13
N GLY A 72 -19.33 -7.93 -25.66
CA GLY A 72 -18.97 -9.09 -26.46
C GLY A 72 -19.07 -10.41 -25.70
N HIS A 73 -18.74 -11.49 -26.39
CA HIS A 73 -18.62 -12.81 -25.77
C HIS A 73 -17.35 -12.89 -24.92
N ALA A 74 -17.48 -13.42 -23.70
CA ALA A 74 -16.35 -13.64 -22.79
C ALA A 74 -16.19 -15.14 -22.51
N GLU A 75 -14.94 -15.63 -22.58
CA GLU A 75 -14.57 -16.99 -22.19
C GLU A 75 -13.72 -16.94 -20.92
N LEU A 76 -14.10 -17.69 -19.89
CA LEU A 76 -13.27 -17.91 -18.71
C LEU A 76 -12.42 -19.15 -18.93
N LEU A 77 -11.10 -18.96 -19.00
CA LEU A 77 -10.14 -20.03 -19.23
C LEU A 77 -9.32 -20.29 -17.96
N PHE A 78 -9.29 -21.55 -17.55
CA PHE A 78 -8.46 -22.02 -16.45
C PHE A 78 -7.31 -22.82 -17.03
N GLN A 79 -6.07 -22.39 -16.76
CA GLN A 79 -4.87 -22.96 -17.37
C GLN A 79 -3.81 -23.23 -16.31
N SER A 80 -3.16 -24.39 -16.42
CA SER A 80 -1.95 -24.74 -15.67
C SER A 80 -0.76 -24.78 -16.63
N LYS A 81 0.41 -24.29 -16.20
CA LYS A 81 1.67 -24.48 -16.91
C LYS A 81 2.19 -25.92 -16.74
N ASN A 82 1.76 -26.63 -15.70
CA ASN A 82 2.08 -28.03 -15.47
C ASN A 82 1.06 -28.93 -16.20
N THR A 83 1.51 -29.59 -17.26
CA THR A 83 0.68 -30.47 -18.10
C THR A 83 0.33 -31.81 -17.44
N ASN A 84 0.95 -32.15 -16.32
CA ASN A 84 0.71 -33.39 -15.57
C ASN A 84 -0.41 -33.22 -14.53
N VAL A 85 -1.00 -32.03 -14.41
CA VAL A 85 -2.08 -31.74 -13.46
C VAL A 85 -3.41 -31.72 -14.19
N GLU A 86 -4.37 -32.50 -13.70
CA GLU A 86 -5.78 -32.36 -14.08
C GLU A 86 -6.46 -31.29 -13.23
N MET A 87 -7.23 -30.41 -13.87
CA MET A 87 -7.98 -29.36 -13.20
C MET A 87 -9.47 -29.66 -13.27
N TRP A 88 -10.12 -29.64 -12.10
CA TRP A 88 -11.55 -29.80 -11.94
C TRP A 88 -12.14 -28.52 -11.36
N ILE A 89 -13.26 -28.08 -11.92
CA ILE A 89 -13.93 -26.84 -11.50
C ILE A 89 -15.37 -27.19 -11.15
N ASP A 90 -15.81 -26.72 -10.00
CA ASP A 90 -17.17 -26.89 -9.53
C ASP A 90 -17.67 -25.57 -8.92
N ASN A 91 -18.99 -25.41 -8.85
CA ASN A 91 -19.66 -24.29 -8.18
C ASN A 91 -19.24 -22.89 -8.69
N VAL A 92 -19.12 -22.73 -10.01
CA VAL A 92 -18.81 -21.44 -10.65
C VAL A 92 -20.01 -20.49 -10.52
N SER A 93 -19.76 -19.29 -10.01
CA SER A 93 -20.74 -18.20 -9.99
C SER A 93 -20.10 -16.93 -10.52
N LEU A 94 -20.78 -16.27 -11.46
CA LEU A 94 -20.45 -14.95 -11.94
C LEU A 94 -21.66 -14.05 -11.72
N GLN A 95 -21.45 -12.91 -11.07
CA GLN A 95 -22.51 -11.93 -10.81
C GLN A 95 -22.04 -10.57 -11.31
N PRO A 96 -22.89 -9.82 -12.03
CA PRO A 96 -22.58 -8.44 -12.35
C PRO A 96 -22.47 -7.65 -11.05
N PHE A 97 -21.54 -6.71 -11.02
CA PHE A 97 -21.27 -5.91 -9.84
C PHE A 97 -21.02 -4.47 -10.26
N THR A 98 -21.88 -3.56 -9.84
CA THR A 98 -21.81 -2.15 -10.23
C THR A 98 -20.76 -1.42 -9.41
N MET A 99 -20.29 -0.26 -9.91
CA MET A 99 -19.41 0.61 -9.14
C MET A 99 -20.06 1.12 -7.85
N GLU A 100 -21.38 1.31 -7.84
CA GLU A 100 -22.12 1.67 -6.63
C GLU A 100 -22.07 0.56 -5.57
N GLN A 101 -22.28 -0.70 -6.00
CA GLN A 101 -22.13 -1.86 -5.13
C GLN A 101 -20.68 -2.00 -4.62
N TRP A 102 -19.68 -1.72 -5.47
CA TRP A 102 -18.27 -1.69 -5.07
C TRP A 102 -18.00 -0.65 -4.00
N ARG A 103 -18.53 0.57 -4.18
CA ARG A 103 -18.43 1.63 -3.18
C ARG A 103 -19.14 1.28 -1.87
N SER A 104 -20.32 0.65 -1.93
CA SER A 104 -21.01 0.19 -0.70
C SER A 104 -20.16 -0.82 0.06
N HIS A 105 -19.61 -1.81 -0.64
CA HIS A 105 -18.76 -2.83 -0.03
C HIS A 105 -17.47 -2.24 0.58
N GLN A 106 -16.83 -1.27 -0.09
CA GLN A 106 -15.68 -0.55 0.48
C GLN A 106 -16.06 0.19 1.78
N LYS A 107 -17.21 0.87 1.81
CA LYS A 107 -17.71 1.57 3.01
C LYS A 107 -18.01 0.62 4.15
N GLU A 108 -18.66 -0.52 3.85
CA GLU A 108 -18.94 -1.57 4.83
C GLU A 108 -17.64 -2.15 5.40
N ARG A 109 -16.66 -2.49 4.56
CA ARG A 109 -15.35 -2.95 5.02
C ARG A 109 -14.66 -1.94 5.91
N ILE A 110 -14.65 -0.67 5.51
CA ILE A 110 -14.06 0.40 6.35
C ILE A 110 -14.75 0.45 7.71
N HIS A 111 -16.09 0.34 7.75
CA HIS A 111 -16.84 0.33 8.99
C HIS A 111 -16.47 -0.84 9.92
N TRP A 112 -16.34 -2.04 9.35
CA TRP A 112 -16.04 -3.25 10.12
C TRP A 112 -14.58 -3.36 10.54
N GLU A 113 -13.65 -3.06 9.63
CA GLU A 113 -12.22 -3.28 9.83
C GLU A 113 -11.55 -2.09 10.54
N HIS A 114 -11.96 -0.86 10.22
CA HIS A 114 -11.22 0.34 10.61
C HIS A 114 -11.98 1.26 11.55
N LYS A 115 -13.22 0.93 11.92
CA LYS A 115 -14.01 1.70 12.89
C LYS A 115 -14.47 0.85 14.07
N ARG A 116 -14.71 1.49 15.21
CA ARG A 116 -15.34 0.90 16.38
C ARG A 116 -16.45 1.79 16.88
N LYS A 117 -17.53 1.18 17.35
CA LYS A 117 -18.59 1.87 18.09
C LYS A 117 -18.07 2.16 19.50
N VAL A 118 -18.10 3.42 19.88
CA VAL A 118 -17.68 3.90 21.20
C VAL A 118 -18.84 4.66 21.81
N THR A 119 -19.15 4.35 23.07
CA THR A 119 -20.19 5.02 23.84
C THR A 119 -19.57 5.86 24.94
N PHE A 120 -19.84 7.16 24.93
CA PHE A 120 -19.36 8.07 25.98
C PHE A 120 -20.43 8.26 27.06
N GLN A 121 -20.09 7.91 28.29
CA GLN A 121 -20.95 8.16 29.45
C GLN A 121 -20.35 9.26 30.32
N VAL A 122 -21.02 10.42 30.36
CA VAL A 122 -20.61 11.55 31.22
C VAL A 122 -21.38 11.47 32.55
N LYS A 123 -20.66 11.27 33.64
CA LYS A 123 -21.23 11.15 35.00
C LYS A 123 -20.50 12.07 35.97
N TYR A 124 -21.23 12.58 36.96
CA TYR A 124 -20.64 13.22 38.14
C TYR A 124 -19.92 12.19 39.01
N ALA A 125 -19.09 12.65 39.96
CA ALA A 125 -18.37 11.77 40.91
C ALA A 125 -19.32 10.86 41.71
N ASN A 126 -20.55 11.30 41.96
CA ASN A 126 -21.61 10.52 42.60
C ASN A 126 -22.32 9.53 41.64
N LYS A 127 -21.75 9.27 40.45
CA LYS A 127 -22.24 8.36 39.40
C LYS A 127 -23.55 8.75 38.73
N THR A 128 -24.12 9.92 39.03
CA THR A 128 -25.32 10.42 38.33
C THR A 128 -24.96 11.01 36.96
N ALA A 129 -25.87 10.89 36.00
CA ALA A 129 -25.65 11.37 34.63
C ALA A 129 -25.64 12.90 34.57
N VAL A 130 -24.71 13.47 33.79
CA VAL A 130 -24.66 14.91 33.53
C VAL A 130 -25.65 15.25 32.41
N LYS A 131 -26.77 15.88 32.75
CA LYS A 131 -27.74 16.37 31.74
C LYS A 131 -27.15 17.54 30.95
N GLY A 132 -27.36 17.54 29.63
CA GLY A 132 -26.92 18.63 28.74
C GLY A 132 -25.40 18.69 28.48
N ALA A 133 -24.66 17.62 28.79
CA ALA A 133 -23.24 17.56 28.46
C ALA A 133 -23.00 17.40 26.95
N THR A 134 -22.04 18.14 26.42
CA THR A 134 -21.57 18.03 25.03
C THR A 134 -20.18 17.41 25.01
N VAL A 135 -19.96 16.40 24.15
CA VAL A 135 -18.67 15.70 24.02
C VAL A 135 -18.04 16.01 22.66
N SER A 136 -17.01 16.84 22.62
CA SER A 136 -16.23 17.08 21.41
C SER A 136 -15.12 16.04 21.28
N ILE A 137 -15.06 15.35 20.14
CA ILE A 137 -14.08 14.31 19.85
C ILE A 137 -13.21 14.78 18.67
N LYS A 138 -11.91 14.93 18.91
CA LYS A 138 -10.96 15.35 17.88
C LYS A 138 -9.90 14.28 17.71
N GLN A 139 -9.88 13.64 16.54
CA GLN A 139 -8.81 12.72 16.20
C GLN A 139 -7.48 13.47 16.11
N ILE A 140 -6.46 12.96 16.80
CA ILE A 140 -5.10 13.47 16.82
C ILE A 140 -4.26 12.73 15.78
N GLN A 141 -4.43 11.40 15.73
CA GLN A 141 -3.66 10.52 14.87
C GLN A 141 -4.55 9.38 14.34
N SER A 142 -4.53 9.19 13.02
CA SER A 142 -5.13 8.01 12.37
C SER A 142 -4.18 6.82 12.52
N SER A 143 -4.75 5.64 12.83
CA SER A 143 -4.05 4.35 12.85
C SER A 143 -3.47 3.95 11.49
N ILE A 144 -4.13 4.34 10.40
CA ILE A 144 -3.65 4.13 9.04
C ILE A 144 -3.15 5.48 8.51
N PRO A 145 -1.83 5.65 8.32
CA PRO A 145 -1.22 6.81 7.71
C PRO A 145 -1.82 7.14 6.34
N PHE A 146 -2.12 8.42 6.14
CA PHE A 146 -2.45 8.98 4.84
C PHE A 146 -1.58 10.21 4.62
N GLY A 147 -0.72 10.14 3.60
CA GLY A 147 0.37 11.07 3.39
C GLY A 147 0.59 11.44 1.93
N CYS A 148 1.61 12.27 1.72
CA CYS A 148 1.98 12.78 0.41
C CYS A 148 3.50 12.96 0.34
N SER A 149 4.08 12.79 -0.83
CA SER A 149 5.51 13.00 -1.07
C SER A 149 5.91 14.47 -0.87
N MET A 150 7.13 14.68 -0.40
CA MET A 150 7.71 16.00 -0.16
C MET A 150 9.09 16.07 -0.80
N ASN A 151 9.43 17.19 -1.41
CA ASN A 151 10.76 17.42 -1.99
C ASN A 151 11.41 18.70 -1.44
N HIS A 152 12.66 18.95 -1.83
CA HIS A 152 13.49 20.04 -1.31
C HIS A 152 12.88 21.44 -1.45
N HIS A 153 11.97 21.69 -2.41
CA HIS A 153 11.29 22.99 -2.54
C HIS A 153 10.53 23.40 -1.26
N ILE A 154 10.21 22.44 -0.38
CA ILE A 154 9.61 22.70 0.94
C ILE A 154 10.49 23.61 1.80
N LEU A 155 11.82 23.62 1.60
CA LEU A 155 12.76 24.42 2.38
C LEU A 155 12.73 25.90 1.98
N GLU A 156 12.28 26.20 0.77
CA GLU A 156 12.41 27.51 0.12
C GLU A 156 11.08 28.26 0.08
N SER A 157 9.94 27.55 0.01
CA SER A 157 8.63 28.14 -0.18
C SER A 157 7.76 28.07 1.07
N SER A 158 7.52 29.21 1.72
CA SER A 158 6.58 29.31 2.85
C SER A 158 5.15 28.91 2.46
N ALA A 159 4.74 29.19 1.22
CA ALA A 159 3.46 28.77 0.68
C ALA A 159 3.36 27.24 0.59
N TYR A 160 4.43 26.55 0.13
CA TYR A 160 4.47 25.09 0.12
C TYR A 160 4.47 24.51 1.54
N GLN A 161 5.22 25.12 2.47
CA GLN A 161 5.23 24.71 3.87
C GLN A 161 3.82 24.77 4.48
N ASN A 162 3.12 25.89 4.29
CA ASN A 162 1.75 26.07 4.79
C ASN A 162 0.76 25.13 4.11
N TRP A 163 0.88 24.93 2.80
CA TRP A 163 0.02 24.03 2.03
C TRP A 163 0.18 22.57 2.48
N PHE A 164 1.42 22.12 2.71
CA PHE A 164 1.72 20.74 3.08
C PHE A 164 1.35 20.44 4.55
N THR A 165 1.79 21.30 5.48
CA THR A 165 1.67 21.04 6.94
C THR A 165 0.24 21.07 7.45
N SER A 166 -0.66 21.77 6.74
CA SER A 166 -2.10 21.80 7.01
C SER A 166 -2.80 20.48 6.61
N ARG A 167 -2.26 19.74 5.64
CA ARG A 167 -2.87 18.54 5.06
C ARG A 167 -2.29 17.24 5.58
N PHE A 168 -0.97 17.09 5.49
CA PHE A 168 -0.31 15.80 5.62
C PHE A 168 0.51 15.69 6.90
N LYS A 169 0.44 14.52 7.55
CA LYS A 169 1.23 14.16 8.74
C LYS A 169 2.20 13.00 8.50
N TYR A 170 2.23 12.51 7.27
CA TYR A 170 3.08 11.43 6.83
C TYR A 170 3.65 11.78 5.46
N THR A 171 4.92 11.47 5.23
CA THR A 171 5.61 11.81 3.97
C THR A 171 6.70 10.81 3.63
N THR A 172 7.11 10.84 2.38
CA THR A 172 8.31 10.22 1.83
C THR A 172 9.04 11.32 1.06
N PHE A 173 10.37 11.36 1.14
CA PHE A 173 11.15 12.31 0.34
C PHE A 173 11.33 11.76 -1.08
N THR A 174 11.20 12.62 -2.10
CA THR A 174 11.17 12.14 -3.50
C THR A 174 12.55 11.63 -3.94
N ASN A 175 13.60 12.39 -3.67
CA ASN A 175 14.96 12.08 -4.12
C ASN A 175 16.00 12.26 -3.02
N GLU A 176 15.72 13.08 -2.02
CA GLU A 176 16.73 13.66 -1.15
C GLU A 176 17.44 12.64 -0.26
N MET A 177 16.86 11.43 -0.07
CA MET A 177 17.51 10.33 0.63
C MET A 177 18.12 9.26 -0.27
N LYS A 178 17.88 9.30 -1.60
CA LYS A 178 18.40 8.28 -2.55
C LYS A 178 19.92 8.35 -2.64
N TRP A 179 20.56 7.22 -2.96
CA TRP A 179 22.03 7.11 -2.92
C TRP A 179 22.69 8.08 -3.90
N TYR A 180 22.16 8.19 -5.13
CA TYR A 180 22.68 9.14 -6.12
C TYR A 180 22.56 10.61 -5.69
N SER A 181 21.62 10.96 -4.81
CA SER A 181 21.47 12.34 -4.31
C SER A 181 22.41 12.65 -3.15
N THR A 182 22.85 11.61 -2.44
CA THR A 182 23.58 11.78 -1.17
C THR A 182 25.04 11.34 -1.23
N GLU A 183 25.47 10.66 -2.30
CA GLU A 183 26.88 10.32 -2.56
C GLU A 183 27.15 10.32 -4.08
N ILE A 184 27.12 11.51 -4.69
CA ILE A 184 27.35 11.69 -6.13
C ILE A 184 28.77 11.26 -6.51
N ILE A 185 29.75 11.67 -5.69
CA ILE A 185 31.17 11.32 -5.83
C ILE A 185 31.51 10.31 -4.74
N GLN A 186 32.17 9.21 -5.11
CA GLN A 186 32.58 8.17 -4.17
C GLN A 186 33.30 8.78 -2.96
N GLY A 187 32.84 8.46 -1.76
CA GLY A 187 33.48 8.93 -0.53
C GLY A 187 32.92 10.25 0.00
N HIS A 188 32.24 11.04 -0.83
CA HIS A 188 31.73 12.37 -0.48
C HIS A 188 30.22 12.32 -0.26
N GLU A 189 29.82 12.04 0.99
CA GLU A 189 28.42 12.04 1.39
C GLU A 189 27.94 13.47 1.69
N ASP A 190 26.81 13.87 1.11
CA ASP A 190 26.11 15.12 1.41
C ASP A 190 24.64 14.85 1.75
N TYR A 191 24.29 15.08 3.02
CA TYR A 191 22.93 14.93 3.54
C TYR A 191 22.30 16.29 3.89
N THR A 192 22.90 17.41 3.49
CA THR A 192 22.49 18.76 3.95
C THR A 192 21.00 19.03 3.73
N ILE A 193 20.50 18.73 2.52
CA ILE A 193 19.10 18.93 2.16
C ILE A 193 18.18 17.95 2.90
N ALA A 194 18.52 16.66 2.90
CA ALA A 194 17.73 15.64 3.59
C ALA A 194 17.63 15.90 5.10
N ASP A 195 18.74 16.24 5.75
CA ASP A 195 18.79 16.61 7.16
C ASP A 195 17.92 17.85 7.44
N ALA A 196 17.92 18.85 6.54
CA ALA A 196 17.07 20.02 6.67
C ALA A 196 15.58 19.68 6.56
N MET A 197 15.21 18.82 5.61
CA MET A 197 13.83 18.34 5.46
C MET A 197 13.39 17.47 6.64
N VAL A 198 14.25 16.61 7.18
CA VAL A 198 13.96 15.84 8.41
C VAL A 198 13.68 16.79 9.59
N ARG A 199 14.50 17.84 9.75
CA ARG A 199 14.25 18.87 10.79
C ARG A 199 12.92 19.59 10.56
N PHE A 200 12.59 19.94 9.33
CA PHE A 200 11.31 20.57 8.98
C PHE A 200 10.13 19.66 9.34
N ALA A 201 10.17 18.40 8.91
CA ALA A 201 9.12 17.42 9.17
C ALA A 201 8.94 17.19 10.68
N LYS A 202 10.04 17.01 11.43
CA LYS A 202 10.00 16.85 12.89
C LYS A 202 9.38 18.04 13.61
N ARG A 203 9.75 19.28 13.23
CA ARG A 203 9.17 20.51 13.80
C ARG A 203 7.67 20.63 13.58
N ASN A 204 7.16 20.06 12.49
CA ASN A 204 5.75 20.13 12.10
C ASN A 204 4.94 18.86 12.44
N GLY A 205 5.54 17.92 13.18
CA GLY A 205 4.89 16.66 13.56
C GLY A 205 4.56 15.77 12.36
N ILE A 206 5.41 15.78 11.33
CA ILE A 206 5.27 14.96 10.12
C ILE A 206 6.21 13.76 10.26
N SER A 207 5.63 12.55 10.18
CA SER A 207 6.38 11.29 10.19
C SER A 207 6.93 10.96 8.80
N ILE A 208 8.11 10.36 8.73
CA ILE A 208 8.86 10.18 7.49
C ILE A 208 9.08 8.68 7.22
N ARG A 209 8.71 8.23 6.02
CA ARG A 209 9.20 6.98 5.42
C ARG A 209 10.50 7.27 4.67
N GLY A 210 11.57 6.54 5.01
CA GLY A 210 12.85 6.64 4.32
C GLY A 210 12.79 5.93 2.97
N HIS A 211 13.08 6.65 1.90
CA HIS A 211 13.11 6.12 0.54
C HIS A 211 14.34 6.65 -0.20
N ASN A 212 15.28 5.81 -0.60
CA ASN A 212 15.47 4.40 -0.24
C ASN A 212 16.94 4.18 0.13
N ILE A 213 17.25 3.02 0.72
CA ILE A 213 18.65 2.67 1.01
C ILE A 213 19.36 2.32 -0.30
N PHE A 214 18.78 1.37 -1.05
CA PHE A 214 19.23 0.93 -2.37
C PHE A 214 18.05 0.89 -3.36
N TRP A 215 18.35 1.23 -4.60
CA TRP A 215 17.46 1.05 -5.74
C TRP A 215 18.16 0.14 -6.71
N ASP A 216 17.49 -0.89 -7.21
CA ASP A 216 18.15 -1.93 -7.98
C ASP A 216 18.22 -1.65 -9.50
N ASP A 217 17.48 -0.66 -10.00
CA ASP A 217 17.55 -0.27 -11.41
C ASP A 217 18.96 0.31 -11.76
N PRO A 218 19.68 -0.31 -12.73
CA PRO A 218 20.99 0.15 -13.16
C PRO A 218 21.01 1.61 -13.63
N ARG A 219 19.90 2.18 -14.10
CA ARG A 219 19.83 3.58 -14.55
C ARG A 219 20.14 4.56 -13.42
N TYR A 220 19.76 4.23 -12.19
CA TYR A 220 19.92 5.12 -11.03
C TYR A 220 21.18 4.86 -10.20
N GLN A 221 22.04 3.93 -10.63
CA GLN A 221 23.36 3.76 -10.03
C GLN A 221 24.31 4.87 -10.47
N GLN A 222 25.06 5.44 -9.53
CA GLN A 222 26.10 6.42 -9.86
C GLN A 222 27.19 5.78 -10.76
N PRO A 223 27.81 6.55 -11.67
CA PRO A 223 28.85 6.03 -12.56
C PRO A 223 29.98 5.30 -11.83
N TRP A 224 30.39 5.80 -10.66
CA TRP A 224 31.44 5.16 -9.86
C TRP A 224 30.98 3.80 -9.30
N VAL A 225 29.74 3.66 -8.84
CA VAL A 225 29.16 2.39 -8.33
C VAL A 225 29.08 1.33 -9.43
N LYS A 226 28.71 1.74 -10.65
CA LYS A 226 28.64 0.85 -11.83
C LYS A 226 29.99 0.21 -12.16
N ASN A 227 31.08 0.94 -11.94
CA ASN A 227 32.43 0.50 -12.33
C ASN A 227 33.21 -0.23 -11.23
N LEU A 228 32.63 -0.38 -10.04
CA LEU A 228 33.29 -1.11 -8.95
C LEU A 228 33.37 -2.62 -9.22
N SER A 229 34.49 -3.21 -8.79
CA SER A 229 34.64 -4.67 -8.64
C SER A 229 33.63 -5.21 -7.62
N PRO A 230 33.26 -6.50 -7.65
CA PRO A 230 32.36 -7.09 -6.66
C PRO A 230 32.77 -6.82 -5.20
N ASN A 231 34.07 -6.89 -4.89
CA ASN A 231 34.59 -6.63 -3.54
C ASN A 231 34.43 -5.16 -3.13
N ASP A 232 34.70 -4.22 -4.05
CA ASP A 232 34.55 -2.79 -3.76
C ASP A 232 33.07 -2.37 -3.75
N SER A 233 32.23 -2.98 -4.58
CA SER A 233 30.77 -2.84 -4.50
C SER A 233 30.24 -3.29 -3.14
N ARG A 234 30.73 -4.41 -2.60
CA ARG A 234 30.34 -4.88 -1.26
C ARG A 234 30.74 -3.89 -0.17
N LYS A 235 31.95 -3.31 -0.24
CA LYS A 235 32.41 -2.27 0.70
C LYS A 235 31.59 -0.98 0.57
N ALA A 236 31.29 -0.56 -0.65
CA ALA A 236 30.48 0.64 -0.91
C ALA A 236 29.05 0.48 -0.39
N ALA A 237 28.41 -0.67 -0.67
CA ALA A 237 27.08 -0.98 -0.14
C ALA A 237 27.10 -1.03 1.40
N ALA A 238 28.09 -1.69 2.01
CA ALA A 238 28.24 -1.72 3.45
C ALA A 238 28.42 -0.31 4.06
N LYS A 239 29.21 0.56 3.42
CA LYS A 239 29.37 1.96 3.84
C LYS A 239 28.04 2.72 3.74
N ARG A 240 27.35 2.60 2.61
CA ARG A 240 26.06 3.25 2.34
C ARG A 240 25.03 2.93 3.41
N ILE A 241 24.78 1.64 3.65
CA ILE A 241 23.78 1.20 4.63
C ILE A 241 24.17 1.63 6.05
N ASN A 242 25.46 1.54 6.41
CA ASN A 242 25.95 1.99 7.70
C ASN A 242 25.75 3.49 7.92
N SER A 243 26.00 4.31 6.90
CA SER A 243 25.85 5.77 6.99
C SER A 243 24.38 6.17 7.09
N VAL A 244 23.57 5.81 6.09
CA VAL A 244 22.20 6.34 5.97
C VAL A 244 21.27 5.80 7.07
N VAL A 245 21.37 4.52 7.43
CA VAL A 245 20.49 3.94 8.46
C VAL A 245 20.86 4.48 9.84
N SER A 246 22.15 4.56 10.17
CA SER A 246 22.59 5.07 11.48
C SER A 246 22.27 6.56 11.64
N ARG A 247 22.41 7.36 10.57
CA ARG A 247 22.09 8.79 10.56
C ARG A 247 20.63 9.06 10.92
N TYR A 248 19.71 8.27 10.38
CA TYR A 248 18.27 8.49 10.56
C TYR A 248 17.61 7.52 11.55
N ALA A 249 18.40 6.77 12.31
CA ALA A 249 17.92 5.90 13.38
C ALA A 249 17.02 6.66 14.37
N GLY A 250 15.83 6.12 14.63
CA GLY A 250 14.81 6.74 15.50
C GLY A 250 14.13 8.01 14.94
N GLN A 251 14.43 8.41 13.71
CA GLN A 251 13.83 9.59 13.07
C GLN A 251 12.79 9.23 11.99
N LEU A 252 12.80 7.98 11.52
CA LEU A 252 11.94 7.49 10.45
C LEU A 252 11.04 6.38 10.97
N ILE A 253 9.81 6.32 10.46
CA ILE A 253 8.84 5.28 10.85
C ILE A 253 9.09 3.96 10.11
N ALA A 254 9.76 4.01 8.96
CA ALA A 254 10.04 2.87 8.10
C ALA A 254 11.15 3.18 7.09
N TRP A 255 11.74 2.15 6.51
CA TRP A 255 12.71 2.22 5.41
C TRP A 255 12.29 1.32 4.25
N ASP A 256 12.34 1.85 3.04
CA ASP A 256 12.49 1.05 1.83
C ASP A 256 13.96 0.65 1.72
N VAL A 257 14.24 -0.62 2.02
CA VAL A 257 15.60 -1.16 2.00
C VAL A 257 16.03 -1.40 0.55
N MET A 258 15.16 -2.08 -0.20
CA MET A 258 15.34 -2.38 -1.61
C MET A 258 14.17 -1.82 -2.40
N ASN A 259 14.49 -1.06 -3.44
CA ASN A 259 13.54 -0.58 -4.43
C ASN A 259 13.74 -1.35 -5.74
N GLU A 260 12.67 -1.93 -6.28
CA GLU A 260 12.54 -2.47 -7.65
C GLU A 260 13.38 -3.72 -7.99
N ASN A 261 13.65 -4.56 -6.99
CA ASN A 261 14.43 -5.80 -7.15
C ASN A 261 13.60 -7.00 -7.65
N LEU A 262 12.36 -6.81 -8.13
CA LEU A 262 11.66 -7.81 -8.95
C LEU A 262 11.87 -7.55 -10.44
N HIS A 263 12.04 -6.29 -10.83
CA HIS A 263 12.29 -5.89 -12.22
C HIS A 263 13.76 -5.89 -12.59
N PHE A 264 14.62 -5.61 -11.61
CA PHE A 264 16.06 -5.50 -11.80
C PHE A 264 16.81 -6.45 -10.86
N SER A 265 18.10 -6.65 -11.13
CA SER A 265 19.00 -7.52 -10.36
C SER A 265 20.41 -6.93 -10.17
N PHE A 266 20.57 -5.60 -10.17
CA PHE A 266 21.91 -4.96 -10.17
C PHE A 266 22.78 -5.43 -8.99
N HIS A 267 22.21 -5.48 -7.79
CA HIS A 267 22.94 -5.91 -6.61
C HIS A 267 23.16 -7.42 -6.58
N GLU A 268 22.15 -8.22 -6.93
CA GLU A 268 22.23 -9.67 -7.00
C GLU A 268 23.26 -10.16 -8.03
N ASP A 269 23.29 -9.55 -9.22
CA ASP A 269 24.22 -9.89 -10.30
C ASP A 269 25.67 -9.59 -9.92
N LYS A 270 25.89 -8.52 -9.15
CA LYS A 270 27.24 -8.11 -8.72
C LYS A 270 27.72 -8.81 -7.44
N LEU A 271 26.82 -9.07 -6.49
CA LEU A 271 27.19 -9.44 -5.11
C LEU A 271 26.69 -10.83 -4.72
N GLY A 272 25.89 -11.47 -5.57
CA GLY A 272 25.29 -12.78 -5.36
C GLY A 272 23.82 -12.69 -4.95
N VAL A 273 23.12 -13.81 -5.13
CA VAL A 273 21.64 -13.94 -4.99
C VAL A 273 21.06 -13.51 -3.64
N ASN A 274 21.89 -13.37 -2.59
CA ASN A 274 21.46 -12.98 -1.26
C ASN A 274 21.70 -11.49 -0.95
N ALA A 275 22.10 -10.67 -1.92
CA ALA A 275 22.47 -9.26 -1.68
C ALA A 275 21.34 -8.48 -0.98
N SER A 276 20.12 -8.51 -1.50
CA SER A 276 18.95 -7.91 -0.84
C SER A 276 18.76 -8.43 0.58
N ALA A 277 18.86 -9.75 0.79
CA ALA A 277 18.65 -10.35 2.11
C ALA A 277 19.71 -9.91 3.15
N GLU A 278 20.97 -9.78 2.72
CA GLU A 278 22.07 -9.24 3.53
C GLU A 278 21.81 -7.77 3.90
N TYR A 279 21.26 -6.97 3.01
CA TYR A 279 20.91 -5.57 3.29
C TYR A 279 19.79 -5.44 4.32
N PHE A 280 18.74 -6.27 4.22
CA PHE A 280 17.69 -6.34 5.25
C PHE A 280 18.29 -6.71 6.62
N SER A 281 19.14 -7.73 6.67
CA SER A 281 19.84 -8.16 7.88
C SER A 281 20.66 -7.00 8.48
N ARG A 282 21.42 -6.30 7.64
CA ARG A 282 22.28 -5.21 8.09
C ARG A 282 21.48 -3.99 8.58
N ALA A 283 20.42 -3.60 7.88
CA ALA A 283 19.55 -2.50 8.28
C ALA A 283 18.89 -2.80 9.63
N PHE A 284 18.43 -4.04 9.81
CA PHE A 284 17.85 -4.51 11.07
C PHE A 284 18.86 -4.47 12.23
N GLN A 285 20.08 -4.95 12.02
CA GLN A 285 21.14 -4.89 13.04
C GLN A 285 21.47 -3.45 13.47
N LEU A 286 21.46 -2.51 12.53
CA LEU A 286 21.73 -1.09 12.82
C LEU A 286 20.59 -0.43 13.58
N HIS A 287 19.34 -0.78 13.26
CA HIS A 287 18.17 -0.24 13.95
C HIS A 287 16.97 -1.22 13.98
N PRO A 288 16.91 -2.13 14.98
CA PRO A 288 15.93 -3.22 15.03
C PRO A 288 14.46 -2.78 15.14
N LYS A 289 14.22 -1.51 15.51
CA LYS A 289 12.88 -0.96 15.74
C LYS A 289 12.24 -0.35 14.49
N THR A 290 12.99 -0.17 13.41
CA THR A 290 12.42 0.37 12.16
C THR A 290 11.83 -0.75 11.32
N ARG A 291 10.61 -0.53 10.82
CA ARG A 291 9.99 -1.46 9.88
C ARG A 291 10.68 -1.36 8.51
N LEU A 292 11.01 -2.50 7.91
CA LEU A 292 11.78 -2.61 6.67
C LEU A 292 10.92 -3.13 5.53
N PHE A 293 11.00 -2.50 4.37
CA PHE A 293 10.15 -2.75 3.21
C PHE A 293 10.95 -3.08 1.96
N MET A 294 10.37 -3.93 1.12
CA MET A 294 10.74 -4.12 -0.28
C MET A 294 9.73 -3.32 -1.11
N ASN A 295 10.16 -2.32 -1.88
CA ASN A 295 9.25 -1.44 -2.64
C ASN A 295 9.26 -1.79 -4.12
N GLU A 296 8.07 -1.93 -4.72
CA GLU A 296 7.95 -2.39 -6.11
C GLU A 296 6.75 -1.77 -6.83
N PHE A 297 6.92 -1.48 -8.12
CA PHE A 297 5.86 -1.00 -9.01
C PHE A 297 5.16 -2.16 -9.73
N ASN A 298 4.06 -1.86 -10.42
CA ASN A 298 3.24 -2.79 -11.21
C ASN A 298 2.62 -4.00 -10.47
N THR A 299 2.92 -4.20 -9.20
CA THR A 299 2.41 -5.31 -8.39
C THR A 299 0.88 -5.29 -8.26
N ILE A 300 0.28 -4.11 -8.14
CA ILE A 300 -1.17 -3.89 -8.03
C ILE A 300 -1.76 -3.14 -9.23
N GLU A 301 -0.91 -2.65 -10.13
CA GLU A 301 -1.24 -1.71 -11.19
C GLU A 301 -1.44 -2.41 -12.53
N ASP A 302 -0.59 -3.39 -12.88
CA ASP A 302 -0.64 -4.09 -14.17
C ASP A 302 -0.55 -5.61 -14.05
N ARG A 303 -1.67 -6.29 -14.30
CA ARG A 303 -1.75 -7.77 -14.33
C ARG A 303 -0.94 -8.47 -15.41
N ARG A 304 -0.41 -7.71 -16.37
CA ARG A 304 0.43 -8.24 -17.46
C ARG A 304 1.89 -8.30 -17.06
N ASP A 305 2.27 -7.62 -15.97
CA ASP A 305 3.64 -7.62 -15.48
C ASP A 305 3.93 -8.90 -14.68
N GLU A 306 4.50 -9.89 -15.35
CA GLU A 306 4.84 -11.16 -14.71
C GLU A 306 5.98 -11.00 -13.69
N ALA A 307 6.89 -10.03 -13.91
CA ALA A 307 8.05 -9.81 -13.04
C ALA A 307 7.60 -9.36 -11.65
N ALA A 308 6.70 -8.39 -11.58
CA ALA A 308 6.15 -7.89 -10.32
C ALA A 308 4.83 -8.54 -9.87
N SER A 309 4.45 -9.69 -10.45
CA SER A 309 3.20 -10.35 -10.04
C SER A 309 3.15 -10.59 -8.50
N PRO A 310 1.98 -10.47 -7.84
CA PRO A 310 1.86 -10.59 -6.37
C PRO A 310 2.42 -11.89 -5.80
N ALA A 311 2.31 -12.98 -6.58
CA ALA A 311 2.89 -14.26 -6.22
C ALA A 311 4.43 -14.24 -6.26
N ASN A 312 5.01 -13.59 -7.27
CA ASN A 312 6.46 -13.44 -7.36
C ASN A 312 7.01 -12.52 -6.28
N TYR A 313 6.33 -11.40 -6.02
CA TYR A 313 6.63 -10.50 -4.91
C TYR A 313 6.68 -11.27 -3.58
N LYS A 314 5.60 -12.00 -3.26
CA LYS A 314 5.50 -12.81 -2.03
C LYS A 314 6.66 -13.80 -1.94
N ARG A 315 6.97 -14.51 -3.03
CA ARG A 315 8.06 -15.49 -3.08
C ARG A 315 9.43 -14.86 -2.79
N ILE A 316 9.75 -13.73 -3.43
CA ILE A 316 11.04 -13.04 -3.21
C ILE A 316 11.13 -12.49 -1.79
N LEU A 317 10.05 -11.89 -1.26
CA LEU A 317 10.03 -11.40 0.11
C LEU A 317 10.23 -12.54 1.12
N GLU A 318 9.57 -13.69 0.92
CA GLU A 318 9.77 -14.88 1.76
C GLU A 318 11.21 -15.38 1.70
N GLN A 319 11.86 -15.35 0.52
CA GLN A 319 13.28 -15.69 0.38
C GLN A 319 14.16 -14.72 1.19
N ILE A 320 13.95 -13.42 1.08
CA ILE A 320 14.64 -12.39 1.86
C ILE A 320 14.48 -12.65 3.37
N LEU A 321 13.26 -12.91 3.84
CA LEU A 321 12.98 -13.11 5.27
C LEU A 321 13.48 -14.46 5.80
N SER A 322 13.64 -15.46 4.94
CA SER A 322 14.19 -16.77 5.31
C SER A 322 15.71 -16.76 5.58
N TYR A 323 16.41 -15.71 5.15
CA TYR A 323 17.85 -15.58 5.32
C TYR A 323 18.26 -15.54 6.80
N PRO A 324 19.37 -16.20 7.20
CA PRO A 324 19.86 -16.16 8.57
C PRO A 324 20.08 -14.72 9.08
N GLY A 325 19.41 -14.38 10.19
CA GLY A 325 19.43 -13.03 10.76
C GLY A 325 18.22 -12.16 10.43
N ASN A 326 17.33 -12.61 9.53
CA ASN A 326 16.14 -11.85 9.13
C ASN A 326 14.86 -12.27 9.88
N LYS A 327 14.92 -13.31 10.72
CA LYS A 327 13.76 -13.91 11.40
C LYS A 327 12.95 -12.93 12.27
N GLU A 328 13.60 -11.95 12.87
CA GLU A 328 12.99 -10.97 13.78
C GLU A 328 12.73 -9.61 13.13
N ILE A 329 12.96 -9.49 11.81
CA ILE A 329 12.73 -8.25 11.08
C ILE A 329 11.26 -7.90 11.14
N LEU A 330 10.98 -6.67 11.57
CA LEU A 330 9.68 -6.04 11.39
C LEU A 330 9.54 -5.71 9.90
N ALA A 331 9.09 -6.68 9.10
CA ALA A 331 8.96 -6.54 7.67
C ALA A 331 7.61 -5.91 7.27
N GLY A 332 7.57 -5.30 6.09
CA GLY A 332 6.35 -4.84 5.45
C GLY A 332 6.43 -4.97 3.93
N ILE A 333 5.25 -4.93 3.31
CA ILE A 333 5.07 -4.99 1.88
C ILE A 333 4.84 -3.57 1.37
N SER A 334 5.58 -3.15 0.35
CA SER A 334 5.46 -1.83 -0.25
C SER A 334 5.18 -1.97 -1.73
N VAL A 335 4.01 -1.48 -2.13
CA VAL A 335 3.55 -1.43 -3.53
C VAL A 335 3.42 0.05 -3.91
N GLN A 336 4.05 0.48 -4.99
CA GLN A 336 4.13 1.90 -5.32
C GLN A 336 2.74 2.49 -5.56
N GLY A 337 1.92 1.86 -6.39
CA GLY A 337 0.59 2.35 -6.76
C GLY A 337 0.65 3.44 -7.83
N ASP A 338 1.63 3.41 -8.72
CA ASP A 338 1.76 4.32 -9.85
C ASP A 338 1.01 3.76 -11.07
N PHE A 339 -0.27 4.13 -11.25
CA PHE A 339 -1.06 3.58 -12.34
C PHE A 339 -0.94 4.44 -13.59
N SER A 340 -0.64 3.74 -14.69
CA SER A 340 -0.60 4.33 -16.03
C SER A 340 -1.97 4.84 -16.51
N TYR A 341 -1.94 5.59 -17.61
CA TYR A 341 -3.13 6.16 -18.23
C TYR A 341 -4.22 5.11 -18.50
N GLY A 342 -5.44 5.42 -18.03
CA GLY A 342 -6.63 4.61 -18.25
C GLY A 342 -7.34 4.29 -16.94
N GLN A 343 -8.39 3.48 -17.06
CA GLN A 343 -9.15 3.07 -15.89
C GLN A 343 -8.36 2.01 -15.10
N PRO A 344 -8.13 2.19 -13.77
CA PRO A 344 -7.45 1.21 -12.95
C PRO A 344 -8.28 -0.08 -12.81
N ASP A 345 -7.61 -1.23 -12.89
CA ASP A 345 -8.23 -2.54 -12.67
C ASP A 345 -8.37 -2.80 -11.16
N LEU A 346 -9.39 -2.22 -10.53
CA LEU A 346 -9.62 -2.34 -9.08
C LEU A 346 -9.82 -3.80 -8.63
N ALA A 347 -10.34 -4.65 -9.52
CA ALA A 347 -10.52 -6.06 -9.23
C ALA A 347 -9.17 -6.78 -9.13
N TYR A 348 -8.24 -6.48 -10.04
CA TYR A 348 -6.86 -6.93 -9.94
C TYR A 348 -6.18 -6.36 -8.69
N MET A 349 -6.27 -5.06 -8.45
CA MET A 349 -5.72 -4.42 -7.24
C MET A 349 -6.19 -5.12 -5.96
N ARG A 350 -7.50 -5.38 -5.80
CA ARG A 350 -8.04 -6.14 -4.64
C ARG A 350 -7.39 -7.52 -4.53
N ALA A 351 -7.36 -8.28 -5.62
CA ALA A 351 -6.84 -9.64 -5.62
C ALA A 351 -5.33 -9.67 -5.31
N SER A 352 -4.57 -8.72 -5.83
CA SER A 352 -3.14 -8.54 -5.52
C SER A 352 -2.93 -8.26 -4.04
N LEU A 353 -3.70 -7.33 -3.46
CA LEU A 353 -3.66 -7.03 -2.03
C LEU A 353 -4.07 -8.23 -1.15
N ASP A 354 -5.08 -9.01 -1.56
CA ASP A 354 -5.50 -10.22 -0.85
C ASP A 354 -4.36 -11.28 -0.84
N ILE A 355 -3.66 -11.48 -1.97
CA ILE A 355 -2.50 -12.38 -2.07
C ILE A 355 -1.37 -11.92 -1.15
N LEU A 356 -1.01 -10.63 -1.21
CA LEU A 356 0.06 -10.06 -0.39
C LEU A 356 -0.29 -10.13 1.10
N ALA A 357 -1.54 -9.88 1.48
CA ALA A 357 -2.00 -9.90 2.87
C ALA A 357 -1.99 -11.32 3.47
N SER A 358 -1.99 -12.38 2.63
CA SER A 358 -1.83 -13.76 3.10
C SER A 358 -0.50 -14.03 3.81
N THR A 359 0.50 -13.15 3.64
CA THR A 359 1.76 -13.19 4.40
C THR A 359 1.59 -12.80 5.87
N GLY A 360 0.49 -12.13 6.22
CA GLY A 360 0.29 -11.49 7.52
C GLY A 360 1.13 -10.23 7.73
N LEU A 361 1.86 -9.77 6.70
CA LEU A 361 2.66 -8.55 6.76
C LEU A 361 1.82 -7.32 6.40
N PRO A 362 2.13 -6.16 7.00
CA PRO A 362 1.46 -4.91 6.71
C PRO A 362 1.79 -4.41 5.30
N ILE A 363 0.77 -4.06 4.52
CA ILE A 363 0.93 -3.51 3.17
C ILE A 363 0.85 -1.99 3.21
N TRP A 364 1.73 -1.33 2.48
CA TRP A 364 1.68 0.11 2.24
C TRP A 364 1.59 0.38 0.75
N LEU A 365 0.70 1.30 0.39
CA LEU A 365 0.73 1.96 -0.92
C LEU A 365 1.57 3.21 -0.78
N THR A 366 2.69 3.31 -1.50
CA THR A 366 3.78 4.18 -1.04
C THR A 366 4.07 5.37 -1.92
N GLU A 367 3.59 5.33 -3.16
CA GLU A 367 3.85 6.30 -4.22
C GLU A 367 2.62 6.46 -5.11
N VAL A 368 1.41 6.51 -4.51
CA VAL A 368 0.16 6.50 -5.31
C VAL A 368 0.12 7.71 -6.24
N SER A 369 0.14 7.43 -7.53
CA SER A 369 -0.03 8.40 -8.61
C SER A 369 -0.82 7.78 -9.76
N LEU A 370 -1.46 8.66 -10.51
CA LEU A 370 -2.21 8.36 -11.72
C LEU A 370 -1.69 9.26 -12.82
N ASP A 371 -1.43 8.70 -14.01
CA ASP A 371 -1.13 9.50 -15.19
C ASP A 371 -2.20 10.56 -15.46
N ALA A 372 -1.78 11.69 -16.06
CA ALA A 372 -2.68 12.77 -16.41
C ALA A 372 -3.72 12.32 -17.45
N GLY A 373 -5.00 12.59 -17.16
CA GLY A 373 -6.11 12.24 -18.03
C GLY A 373 -7.44 12.85 -17.57
N PRO A 374 -8.48 12.83 -18.42
CA PRO A 374 -9.76 13.49 -18.13
C PRO A 374 -10.45 12.96 -16.87
N ASN A 375 -10.19 11.69 -16.50
CA ASN A 375 -10.79 11.03 -15.35
C ASN A 375 -9.79 10.83 -14.20
N GLN A 376 -8.62 11.49 -14.22
CA GLN A 376 -7.54 11.27 -13.24
C GLN A 376 -8.03 11.42 -11.79
N ALA A 377 -8.80 12.48 -11.49
CA ALA A 377 -9.33 12.70 -10.14
C ALA A 377 -10.29 11.58 -9.70
N GLU A 378 -11.19 11.15 -10.59
CA GLU A 378 -12.08 10.04 -10.30
C GLU A 378 -11.29 8.75 -10.01
N TYR A 379 -10.33 8.42 -10.88
CA TYR A 379 -9.48 7.22 -10.77
C TYR A 379 -8.60 7.24 -9.52
N LEU A 380 -8.03 8.41 -9.17
CA LEU A 380 -7.33 8.62 -7.91
C LEU A 380 -8.21 8.31 -6.72
N GLU A 381 -9.44 8.81 -6.69
CA GLU A 381 -10.38 8.48 -5.62
C GLU A 381 -10.68 6.97 -5.58
N GLN A 382 -10.83 6.32 -6.74
CA GLN A 382 -11.12 4.90 -6.77
C GLN A 382 -9.99 4.07 -6.14
N VAL A 383 -8.74 4.35 -6.52
CA VAL A 383 -7.53 3.68 -6.01
C VAL A 383 -7.33 3.94 -4.52
N LEU A 384 -7.41 5.20 -4.09
CA LEU A 384 -7.22 5.55 -2.67
C LEU A 384 -8.26 4.89 -1.77
N ARG A 385 -9.52 4.85 -2.19
CA ARG A 385 -10.59 4.14 -1.46
C ARG A 385 -10.39 2.63 -1.46
N GLU A 386 -9.91 2.08 -2.57
CA GLU A 386 -9.63 0.66 -2.68
C GLU A 386 -8.54 0.23 -1.68
N GLY A 387 -7.40 0.92 -1.69
CA GLY A 387 -6.35 0.72 -0.69
C GLY A 387 -6.86 0.91 0.73
N ARG A 388 -7.59 2.01 1.02
CA ARG A 388 -8.08 2.31 2.38
C ARG A 388 -9.07 1.28 2.92
N SER A 389 -9.80 0.59 2.04
CA SER A 389 -10.81 -0.41 2.42
C SER A 389 -10.25 -1.82 2.55
N HIS A 390 -8.95 -2.01 2.31
CA HIS A 390 -8.32 -3.31 2.39
C HIS A 390 -7.75 -3.56 3.80
N PRO A 391 -8.13 -4.66 4.48
CA PRO A 391 -7.73 -4.89 5.87
C PRO A 391 -6.21 -5.06 6.06
N GLY A 392 -5.51 -5.55 5.04
CA GLY A 392 -4.04 -5.67 5.07
C GLY A 392 -3.28 -4.37 4.77
N VAL A 393 -3.96 -3.30 4.34
CA VAL A 393 -3.31 -2.01 4.05
C VAL A 393 -3.25 -1.17 5.32
N GLU A 394 -2.02 -0.90 5.76
CA GLU A 394 -1.75 -0.13 6.97
C GLU A 394 -1.31 1.30 6.68
N GLY A 395 -1.01 1.68 5.44
CA GLY A 395 -0.65 3.07 5.12
C GLY A 395 -0.71 3.40 3.62
N ILE A 396 -0.96 4.68 3.33
CA ILE A 396 -1.03 5.21 1.96
C ILE A 396 -0.24 6.53 1.90
N ILE A 397 0.70 6.65 0.96
CA ILE A 397 1.38 7.89 0.61
C ILE A 397 1.20 8.12 -0.90
N MET A 398 0.77 9.32 -1.27
CA MET A 398 0.64 9.72 -2.68
C MET A 398 1.97 10.27 -3.20
N PHE A 399 2.36 9.90 -4.41
CA PHE A 399 3.44 10.56 -5.15
C PHE A 399 2.87 11.76 -5.91
N ALA A 400 2.48 12.79 -5.16
CA ALA A 400 1.75 13.95 -5.67
C ALA A 400 2.19 15.22 -4.93
N GLY A 401 1.75 16.38 -5.40
CA GLY A 401 2.09 17.66 -4.77
C GLY A 401 1.72 18.87 -5.62
N PRO A 402 2.18 20.08 -5.23
CA PRO A 402 1.90 21.29 -5.99
C PRO A 402 2.79 21.39 -7.23
N GLU A 403 2.27 21.99 -8.29
CA GLU A 403 2.97 22.19 -9.57
C GLU A 403 4.29 22.96 -9.38
N ILE A 404 4.30 23.95 -8.49
CA ILE A 404 5.50 24.75 -8.20
C ILE A 404 6.67 23.93 -7.65
N ALA A 405 6.38 22.75 -7.07
CA ALA A 405 7.37 21.80 -6.61
C ALA A 405 7.67 20.71 -7.66
N GLY A 406 7.22 20.86 -8.91
CA GLY A 406 7.52 19.94 -10.01
C GLY A 406 6.64 18.69 -10.08
N PHE A 407 5.56 18.59 -9.29
CA PHE A 407 4.61 17.48 -9.39
C PHE A 407 3.66 17.72 -10.57
N ASN A 408 3.91 17.03 -11.69
CA ASN A 408 3.19 17.20 -12.97
C ASN A 408 2.41 15.96 -13.43
N VAL A 409 2.62 14.78 -12.81
CA VAL A 409 1.85 13.57 -13.09
C VAL A 409 0.50 13.67 -12.38
N THR A 410 0.48 13.51 -11.06
CA THR A 410 -0.68 13.81 -10.21
C THR A 410 -0.43 15.12 -9.46
N THR A 411 -0.89 16.23 -10.04
CA THR A 411 -0.77 17.56 -9.44
C THR A 411 -1.95 17.82 -8.50
N LEU A 412 -1.70 18.14 -7.23
CA LEU A 412 -2.75 18.45 -6.25
C LEU A 412 -3.08 19.95 -6.18
N ALA A 413 -2.13 20.81 -6.51
CA ALA A 413 -2.38 22.25 -6.55
C ALA A 413 -1.58 22.91 -7.67
N ASP A 414 -2.13 23.97 -8.28
CA ASP A 414 -1.45 24.76 -9.31
C ASP A 414 -0.34 25.65 -8.72
N LYS A 415 0.27 26.48 -9.56
CA LYS A 415 1.34 27.42 -9.15
C LYS A 415 0.92 28.44 -8.10
N ASP A 416 -0.38 28.73 -8.00
CA ASP A 416 -0.96 29.65 -7.02
C ASP A 416 -1.45 28.92 -5.76
N PHE A 417 -1.16 27.61 -5.64
CA PHE A 417 -1.67 26.72 -4.59
C PHE A 417 -3.21 26.59 -4.57
N LYS A 418 -3.89 26.84 -5.70
CA LYS A 418 -5.31 26.48 -5.85
C LYS A 418 -5.40 25.00 -6.15
N ASN A 419 -6.37 24.32 -5.53
CA ASN A 419 -6.56 22.90 -5.76
C ASN A 419 -6.87 22.60 -7.22
N THR A 420 -6.29 21.51 -7.70
CA THR A 420 -6.77 20.83 -8.90
C THR A 420 -7.93 19.89 -8.53
N PRO A 421 -8.62 19.28 -9.51
CA PRO A 421 -9.59 18.22 -9.23
C PRO A 421 -9.01 17.04 -8.42
N ALA A 422 -7.73 16.69 -8.63
CA ALA A 422 -7.04 15.68 -7.83
C ALA A 422 -6.75 16.17 -6.39
N GLY A 423 -6.42 17.47 -6.24
CA GLY A 423 -6.31 18.13 -4.94
C GLY A 423 -7.61 18.07 -4.14
N ASP A 424 -8.74 18.34 -4.79
CA ASP A 424 -10.06 18.27 -4.16
C ASP A 424 -10.40 16.86 -3.67
N VAL A 425 -10.00 15.83 -4.42
CA VAL A 425 -10.11 14.43 -3.95
C VAL A 425 -9.25 14.20 -2.72
N GLY A 426 -8.01 14.67 -2.71
CA GLY A 426 -7.11 14.58 -1.56
C GLY A 426 -7.70 15.22 -0.31
N ASP A 427 -8.13 16.48 -0.41
CA ASP A 427 -8.73 17.24 0.70
C ASP A 427 -10.05 16.58 1.17
N LYS A 428 -10.90 16.13 0.23
CA LYS A 428 -12.13 15.39 0.57
C LYS A 428 -11.86 14.13 1.38
N LEU A 429 -10.88 13.32 0.97
CA LEU A 429 -10.56 12.08 1.68
C LEU A 429 -9.85 12.33 3.02
N ILE A 430 -9.05 13.40 3.12
CA ILE A 430 -8.51 13.87 4.40
C ILE A 430 -9.65 14.18 5.37
N ASP A 431 -10.66 14.92 4.92
CA ASP A 431 -11.81 15.31 5.73
C ASP A 431 -12.78 14.17 6.01
N GLU A 432 -12.88 13.16 5.13
CA GLU A 432 -13.70 11.97 5.37
C GLU A 432 -13.05 11.03 6.40
N TRP A 433 -11.72 10.94 6.41
CA TRP A 433 -10.97 9.98 7.24
C TRP A 433 -10.40 10.58 8.52
N LYS A 434 -10.50 11.90 8.67
CA LYS A 434 -10.31 12.61 9.93
C LYS A 434 -11.68 13.13 10.35
N PHE A 435 -11.98 13.10 11.65
CA PHE A 435 -13.05 13.90 12.27
C PHE A 435 -14.44 13.25 12.46
N THR A 436 -14.97 13.37 13.68
CA THR A 436 -16.40 13.24 13.97
C THR A 436 -16.70 14.09 15.21
N ILE A 437 -17.46 15.18 15.06
CA ILE A 437 -18.09 15.86 16.19
C ILE A 437 -19.45 15.18 16.43
N ALA A 438 -19.78 14.93 17.69
CA ALA A 438 -21.12 14.51 18.06
C ALA A 438 -21.56 15.22 19.35
N GLU A 439 -22.86 15.38 19.57
CA GLU A 439 -23.41 16.13 20.72
C GLU A 439 -24.33 15.24 21.58
N GLY A 440 -24.20 15.29 22.92
CA GLY A 440 -25.01 14.53 23.89
C GLY A 440 -24.41 13.24 24.48
N SER A 441 -25.25 12.35 25.03
CA SER A 441 -24.89 10.96 25.35
C SER A 441 -24.79 10.18 24.05
N ILE A 442 -23.58 10.03 23.52
CA ILE A 442 -23.39 9.63 22.12
C ILE A 442 -22.76 8.24 22.04
N GLU A 443 -23.45 7.34 21.34
CA GLU A 443 -22.79 6.25 20.60
C GLU A 443 -22.28 6.81 19.27
N VAL A 444 -20.98 6.71 19.01
CA VAL A 444 -20.35 7.19 17.77
C VAL A 444 -19.45 6.10 17.20
N SER A 445 -19.36 6.02 15.88
CA SER A 445 -18.43 5.14 15.18
C SER A 445 -17.16 5.91 14.83
N LEU A 446 -16.08 5.64 15.54
CA LEU A 446 -14.77 6.28 15.39
C LEU A 446 -13.82 5.38 14.61
N PHE A 447 -12.92 5.97 13.83
CA PHE A 447 -11.80 5.24 13.24
C PHE A 447 -10.83 4.77 14.32
N HIS A 448 -10.02 3.75 14.05
CA HIS A 448 -8.90 3.41 14.94
C HIS A 448 -7.89 4.55 15.01
N GLY A 449 -7.40 4.85 16.20
CA GLY A 449 -6.41 5.90 16.42
C GLY A 449 -6.55 6.64 17.75
N ASP A 450 -5.81 7.74 17.87
CA ASP A 450 -5.75 8.54 19.09
C ASP A 450 -6.68 9.75 19.02
N TYR A 451 -7.39 10.01 20.11
CA TYR A 451 -8.40 11.06 20.20
C TYR A 451 -8.18 11.95 21.43
N ASN A 452 -8.37 13.27 21.25
CA ASN A 452 -8.62 14.21 22.33
C ASN A 452 -10.13 14.36 22.50
N ILE A 453 -10.61 14.08 23.70
CA ILE A 453 -12.02 14.19 24.06
C ILE A 453 -12.17 15.36 25.02
N THR A 454 -13.08 16.28 24.72
CA THR A 454 -13.41 17.44 25.55
C THR A 454 -14.89 17.39 25.93
N VAL A 455 -15.19 17.44 27.22
CA VAL A 455 -16.57 17.51 27.73
C VAL A 455 -16.88 18.93 28.20
N LYS A 456 -18.03 19.48 27.78
CA LYS A 456 -18.56 20.77 28.23
C LYS A 456 -19.91 20.59 28.92
N ASN A 457 -20.12 21.30 30.01
CA ASN A 457 -21.42 21.49 30.66
C ASN A 457 -21.67 23.00 30.86
N LEU A 458 -22.92 23.42 31.04
CA LEU A 458 -23.39 24.81 31.17
C LEU A 458 -22.71 25.64 32.28
N VAL A 459 -21.96 25.01 33.20
CA VAL A 459 -21.39 25.69 34.38
C VAL A 459 -19.88 25.52 34.52
N ASN A 460 -19.23 24.57 33.85
CA ASN A 460 -17.77 24.40 33.91
C ASN A 460 -17.23 23.62 32.70
N LEU A 461 -16.06 24.05 32.22
CA LEU A 461 -15.22 23.24 31.33
C LEU A 461 -14.41 22.24 32.19
N VAL A 462 -13.84 21.26 31.51
CA VAL A 462 -12.69 20.42 31.92
C VAL A 462 -13.07 18.95 32.16
N THR A 463 -12.87 18.17 31.10
CA THR A 463 -12.06 16.94 31.17
C THR A 463 -11.44 16.75 29.79
N LEU A 464 -10.10 16.72 29.72
CA LEU A 464 -9.36 16.23 28.56
C LEU A 464 -9.07 14.75 28.83
N ALA A 465 -9.72 13.87 28.08
CA ALA A 465 -9.38 12.46 28.07
C ALA A 465 -8.70 12.11 26.75
N ARG A 466 -7.59 11.37 26.83
CA ARG A 466 -7.02 10.68 25.67
C ARG A 466 -7.62 9.28 25.60
N ALA A 467 -8.09 8.89 24.43
CA ALA A 467 -8.53 7.53 24.15
C ALA A 467 -7.81 7.00 22.91
N ALA A 468 -7.36 5.75 22.99
CA ALA A 468 -6.98 4.94 21.84
C ALA A 468 -8.18 4.04 21.51
N VAL A 469 -8.67 4.11 20.28
CA VAL A 469 -9.83 3.35 19.78
C VAL A 469 -9.39 2.22 18.88
#